data_AF-A0A0F8XKS9-F1
#
_entry.id   AF-A0A0F8XKS9-F1
#
_cell.length_a   1.000
_cell.length_b   1.000
_cell.length_c   1.000
_cell.angle_alpha   90.00
_cell.angle_beta   90.00
_cell.angle_gamma   90.00
#
_symmetry.space_group_name_H-M   'P 1'
#
loop_
_entity.id
_entity.type
_entity.pdbx_description
1 polymer ?
#
loop_
_entity_poly.entity_id
_entity_poly.type
_entity_poly.pdbx_seq_one_letter_code
_entity_poly.pdbx_strand_id
1 'polypeptide(L)'
;MSDRQNVPPSPSDLIGMPIRAFASATAAKIPIPGGGSVAGVVGTLSAALGEMVMAFTRGKKKFAEFAAEHDALAVRLARARGMFEDLTADDASAYSLYQEATRCEDADKDEKMATATAAAIDVPRQMTALALSVLQDLIALGAHCNQY
;
A
#
# COMPACT_ATOMS: atom_id res chain seq x y z
N MET A 1 15.06 10.00 -31.21
CA MET A 1 14.30 10.69 -30.14
C MET A 1 13.71 9.65 -29.17
N SER A 2 14.51 8.80 -28.52
CA SER A 2 14.02 7.54 -27.92
C SER A 2 14.60 7.19 -26.54
N ASP A 3 14.91 8.15 -25.65
CA ASP A 3 15.54 7.82 -24.36
C ASP A 3 14.93 8.47 -23.10
N ARG A 4 13.83 9.24 -23.21
CA ARG A 4 13.21 9.87 -22.03
C ARG A 4 12.00 9.13 -21.43
N GLN A 5 11.57 8.02 -22.01
CA GLN A 5 10.33 7.33 -21.60
C GLN A 5 10.54 6.11 -20.69
N ASN A 6 11.79 5.76 -20.36
CA ASN A 6 12.10 4.51 -19.66
C ASN A 6 12.77 4.70 -18.29
N VAL A 7 12.77 5.92 -17.74
CA VAL A 7 13.21 6.14 -16.36
C VAL A 7 12.09 5.69 -15.43
N PRO A 8 12.32 4.70 -14.56
CA PRO A 8 11.29 4.29 -13.60
C PRO A 8 11.00 5.45 -12.63
N PRO A 9 9.74 5.60 -12.18
CA PRO A 9 9.39 6.58 -11.16
C PRO A 9 10.14 6.32 -9.85
N SER A 10 10.39 7.37 -9.07
CA SER A 10 10.92 7.23 -7.71
C SER A 10 9.92 6.46 -6.84
N PRO A 11 10.38 5.58 -5.92
CA PRO A 11 9.50 4.90 -4.97
C PRO A 11 8.53 5.84 -4.22
N SER A 12 9.02 7.00 -3.77
CA SER A 12 8.24 8.02 -3.05
C SER A 12 7.11 8.64 -3.87
N ASP A 13 7.23 8.62 -5.20
CA ASP A 13 6.33 9.36 -6.08
C ASP A 13 5.11 8.53 -6.50
N LEU A 14 5.16 7.20 -6.30
CA LEU A 14 4.17 6.25 -6.80
C LEU A 14 2.74 6.58 -6.39
N ILE A 15 2.52 6.92 -5.12
CA ILE A 15 1.19 7.27 -4.59
C ILE A 15 0.68 8.60 -5.13
N GLY A 16 1.57 9.53 -5.45
CA GLY A 16 1.22 10.83 -6.03
C GLY A 16 0.93 10.79 -7.53
N MET A 17 1.17 9.66 -8.20
CA MET A 17 0.98 9.56 -9.64
C MET A 17 -0.51 9.64 -10.03
N PRO A 18 -0.85 10.32 -11.14
CA PRO A 18 -2.17 10.16 -11.73
C PRO A 18 -2.44 8.68 -12.05
N ILE A 19 -3.65 8.19 -11.76
CA ILE A 19 -4.03 6.77 -11.96
C ILE A 19 -3.67 6.27 -13.37
N ARG A 20 -3.91 7.10 -14.40
CA ARG A 20 -3.56 6.78 -15.79
C ARG A 20 -2.05 6.60 -15.98
N ALA A 21 -1.24 7.44 -15.34
CA ALA A 21 0.21 7.38 -15.41
C ALA A 21 0.74 6.17 -14.64
N PHE A 22 0.24 5.90 -13.44
CA PHE A 22 0.60 4.72 -12.66
C PHE A 22 0.30 3.44 -13.44
N ALA A 23 -0.91 3.30 -13.98
CA ALA A 23 -1.30 2.14 -14.80
C ALA A 23 -0.43 1.97 -16.05
N SER A 24 -0.07 3.08 -16.71
CA SER A 24 0.82 3.04 -17.88
C SER A 24 2.24 2.62 -17.50
N ALA A 25 2.74 3.07 -16.35
CA ALA A 25 4.05 2.69 -15.83
C ALA A 25 4.08 1.19 -15.43
N THR A 26 3.04 0.69 -14.76
CA THR A 26 2.89 -0.73 -14.43
C THR A 26 2.91 -1.64 -15.67
N ALA A 27 2.33 -1.17 -16.78
CA ALA A 27 2.30 -1.91 -18.04
C ALA A 27 3.59 -1.80 -18.87
N ALA A 28 4.48 -0.86 -18.53
CA ALA A 28 5.69 -0.61 -19.29
C ALA A 28 6.78 -1.65 -19.00
N LYS A 29 7.77 -1.75 -19.89
CA LYS A 29 8.93 -2.65 -19.73
C LYS A 29 9.98 -2.02 -18.79
N ILE A 30 9.56 -1.69 -17.58
CA ILE A 30 10.38 -1.11 -16.51
C ILE A 30 10.16 -1.91 -15.22
N PRO A 31 11.12 -1.92 -14.29
CA PRO A 31 11.04 -2.76 -13.09
C PRO A 31 10.04 -2.26 -12.03
N ILE A 32 9.74 -0.96 -12.01
CA ILE A 32 8.92 -0.29 -10.98
C ILE A 32 7.89 0.58 -11.72
N PRO A 33 6.61 0.58 -11.32
CA PRO A 33 6.01 -0.16 -10.19
C PRO A 33 5.80 -1.65 -10.46
N GLY A 34 6.03 -2.48 -9.44
CA GLY A 34 5.83 -3.93 -9.48
C GLY A 34 4.49 -4.38 -8.90
N GLY A 35 4.30 -5.70 -8.81
CA GLY A 35 3.07 -6.30 -8.27
C GLY A 35 2.80 -5.94 -6.80
N GLY A 36 3.84 -5.84 -5.96
CA GLY A 36 3.70 -5.43 -4.57
C GLY A 36 3.27 -3.96 -4.44
N SER A 37 3.85 -3.08 -5.25
CA SER A 37 3.47 -1.67 -5.34
C SER A 37 1.99 -1.51 -5.72
N VAL A 38 1.52 -2.31 -6.69
CA VAL A 38 0.10 -2.37 -7.09
C VAL A 38 -0.77 -2.91 -5.96
N ALA A 39 -0.34 -3.96 -5.25
CA ALA A 39 -1.08 -4.50 -4.11
C ALA A 39 -1.24 -3.45 -2.99
N GLY A 40 -0.21 -2.65 -2.72
CA GLY A 40 -0.29 -1.53 -1.79
C GLY A 40 -1.30 -0.47 -2.22
N VAL A 41 -1.29 -0.05 -3.50
CA VAL A 41 -2.29 0.90 -4.03
C VAL A 41 -3.72 0.35 -3.90
N VAL A 42 -3.93 -0.94 -4.18
CA VAL A 42 -5.24 -1.58 -3.98
C VAL A 42 -5.63 -1.60 -2.50
N GLY A 43 -4.68 -1.82 -1.59
CA GLY A 43 -4.87 -1.72 -0.14
C GLY A 43 -5.28 -0.31 0.29
N THR A 44 -4.58 0.73 -0.20
CA THR A 44 -4.91 2.15 0.03
C THR A 44 -6.35 2.44 -0.37
N LEU A 45 -6.76 2.02 -1.57
CA LEU A 45 -8.13 2.22 -2.07
C LEU A 45 -9.16 1.45 -1.23
N SER A 46 -8.82 0.24 -0.77
CA SER A 46 -9.69 -0.57 0.08
C SER A 46 -9.93 0.10 1.44
N ALA A 47 -8.88 0.60 2.09
CA ALA A 47 -9.00 1.35 3.34
C ALA A 47 -9.78 2.67 3.15
N ALA A 48 -9.54 3.40 2.06
CA ALA A 48 -10.27 4.62 1.72
C ALA A 48 -11.79 4.39 1.55
N LEU A 49 -12.18 3.27 0.94
CA LEU A 49 -13.59 2.88 0.83
C LEU A 49 -14.20 2.59 2.20
N GLY A 50 -13.46 1.95 3.11
CA GLY A 50 -13.87 1.79 4.50
C GLY A 50 -14.10 3.13 5.19
N GLU A 51 -13.17 4.08 5.04
CA GLU A 51 -13.32 5.45 5.57
C GLU A 51 -14.57 6.14 5.01
N MET A 52 -14.86 5.97 3.73
CA MET A 52 -16.07 6.51 3.10
C MET A 52 -17.34 5.94 3.75
N VAL A 53 -17.42 4.62 3.97
CA VAL A 53 -18.56 3.99 4.66
C VAL A 53 -18.70 4.54 6.08
N MET A 54 -17.58 4.74 6.79
CA MET A 54 -17.59 5.34 8.13
C MET A 54 -18.14 6.78 8.10
N ALA A 55 -17.75 7.59 7.12
CA ALA A 55 -18.22 8.95 6.96
C ALA A 55 -19.75 9.02 6.75
N PHE A 56 -20.32 8.05 6.05
CA PHE A 56 -21.78 7.95 5.88
C PHE A 56 -22.51 7.29 7.07
N THR A 57 -21.78 6.71 8.03
CA THR A 57 -22.36 5.96 9.15
C THR A 57 -22.35 6.80 10.44
N ARG A 58 -21.23 7.45 10.75
CA ARG A 58 -21.01 8.18 12.01
C ARG A 58 -22.03 9.30 12.23
N GLY A 59 -22.40 9.52 13.49
CA GLY A 59 -23.31 10.59 13.91
C GLY A 59 -24.79 10.36 13.64
N LYS A 60 -25.16 9.27 12.95
CA LYS A 60 -26.57 8.91 12.75
C LYS A 60 -27.15 8.33 14.05
N LYS A 61 -28.33 8.82 14.45
CA LYS A 61 -29.05 8.34 15.65
C LYS A 61 -29.26 6.81 15.66
N LYS A 62 -29.45 6.20 14.49
CA LYS A 62 -29.62 4.74 14.30
C LYS A 62 -28.41 3.93 14.82
N PHE A 63 -27.22 4.53 14.85
CA PHE A 63 -25.99 3.85 15.25
C PHE A 63 -25.35 4.43 16.52
N ALA A 64 -26.13 5.16 17.33
CA ALA A 64 -25.61 5.83 18.53
C ALA A 64 -24.98 4.83 19.53
N GLU A 65 -25.50 3.61 19.61
CA GLU A 65 -24.94 2.55 20.47
C GLU A 65 -23.56 2.04 20.01
N PHE A 66 -23.20 2.24 18.73
CA PHE A 66 -21.93 1.81 18.13
C PHE A 66 -20.91 2.95 17.98
N ALA A 67 -21.20 4.15 18.49
CA ALA A 67 -20.39 5.34 18.23
C ALA A 67 -18.90 5.18 18.59
N ALA A 68 -18.59 4.54 19.72
CA ALA A 68 -17.22 4.31 20.16
C ALA A 68 -16.46 3.32 19.23
N GLU A 69 -17.14 2.26 18.79
CA GLU A 69 -16.60 1.30 17.82
C GLU A 69 -16.32 1.98 16.48
N HIS A 70 -17.27 2.81 16.02
CA HIS A 70 -17.16 3.58 14.80
C HIS A 70 -15.98 4.55 14.82
N ASP A 71 -15.78 5.26 15.92
CA ASP A 71 -14.65 6.17 16.06
C ASP A 71 -13.30 5.42 16.04
N ALA A 72 -13.23 4.26 16.70
CA ALA A 72 -12.03 3.42 16.68
C ALA A 72 -11.74 2.87 15.27
N LEU A 73 -12.76 2.38 14.55
CA LEU A 73 -12.63 1.88 13.18
C LEU A 73 -12.19 2.97 12.21
N ALA A 74 -12.74 4.19 12.33
CA ALA A 74 -12.35 5.32 11.47
C ALA A 74 -10.86 5.65 11.62
N VAL A 75 -10.33 5.65 12.85
CA VAL A 75 -8.89 5.87 13.10
C VAL A 75 -8.05 4.73 12.51
N ARG A 76 -8.48 3.48 12.68
CA ARG A 76 -7.76 2.31 12.15
C ARG A 76 -7.69 2.30 10.63
N LEU A 77 -8.81 2.60 9.95
CA LEU A 77 -8.87 2.65 8.49
C LEU A 77 -8.00 3.78 7.93
N ALA A 78 -8.05 4.98 8.50
CA ALA A 78 -7.19 6.09 8.10
C ALA A 78 -5.70 5.76 8.27
N ARG A 79 -5.34 5.10 9.39
CA ARG A 79 -3.97 4.62 9.62
C ARG A 79 -3.57 3.55 8.61
N ALA A 80 -4.44 2.59 8.35
CA ALA A 80 -4.17 1.52 7.39
C ALA A 80 -3.97 2.06 5.98
N ARG A 81 -4.75 3.08 5.57
CA ARG A 81 -4.57 3.75 4.29
C ARG A 81 -3.15 4.33 4.14
N GLY A 82 -2.70 5.08 5.15
CA GLY A 82 -1.33 5.62 5.16
C GLY A 82 -0.26 4.53 5.17
N MET A 83 -0.45 3.46 5.95
CA MET A 83 0.49 2.33 5.96
C MET A 83 0.56 1.61 4.61
N PHE A 84 -0.54 1.49 3.87
CA PHE A 84 -0.50 0.95 2.51
C PHE A 84 0.22 1.87 1.53
N GLU A 85 0.06 3.20 1.68
CA GLU A 85 0.79 4.19 0.89
C GLU A 85 2.31 4.06 1.12
N ASP A 86 2.73 3.94 2.39
CA ASP A 86 4.13 3.71 2.77
C ASP A 86 4.66 2.38 2.20
N LEU A 87 3.90 1.29 2.37
CA LEU A 87 4.31 -0.04 1.88
C LEU A 87 4.41 -0.11 0.35
N THR A 88 3.65 0.69 -0.39
CA THR A 88 3.83 0.84 -1.85
C THR A 88 5.21 1.41 -2.18
N ALA A 89 5.65 2.44 -1.45
CA ALA A 89 6.97 3.02 -1.64
C ALA A 89 8.07 2.07 -1.14
N ASP A 90 7.84 1.35 -0.04
CA ASP A 90 8.80 0.38 0.50
C ASP A 90 9.02 -0.79 -0.46
N ASP A 91 7.99 -1.27 -1.17
CA ASP A 91 8.12 -2.36 -2.15
C ASP A 91 9.05 -1.95 -3.30
N ALA A 92 8.83 -0.75 -3.85
CA ALA A 92 9.67 -0.19 -4.89
C ALA A 92 11.11 0.09 -4.41
N SER A 93 11.27 0.50 -3.15
CA SER A 93 12.58 0.73 -2.52
C SER A 93 13.33 -0.59 -2.29
N ALA A 94 12.65 -1.61 -1.76
CA ALA A 94 13.20 -2.95 -1.56
C ALA A 94 13.66 -3.57 -2.87
N TYR A 95 12.89 -3.39 -3.94
CA TYR A 95 13.28 -3.85 -5.27
C TYR A 95 14.51 -3.10 -5.80
N SER A 96 14.59 -1.79 -5.59
CA SER A 96 15.76 -0.98 -5.97
C SER A 96 17.02 -1.44 -5.22
N LEU A 97 16.93 -1.64 -3.91
CA LEU A 97 18.00 -2.19 -3.07
C LEU A 97 18.46 -3.57 -3.56
N TYR A 98 17.52 -4.43 -3.95
CA TYR A 98 17.84 -5.76 -4.49
C TYR A 98 18.60 -5.66 -5.83
N GLN A 99 18.17 -4.75 -6.71
CA GLN A 99 18.89 -4.49 -7.97
C GLN A 99 20.28 -3.91 -7.76
N GLU A 100 20.48 -3.06 -6.76
CA GLU A 100 21.80 -2.52 -6.42
C GLU A 100 22.70 -3.60 -5.84
N ALA A 101 22.20 -4.39 -4.89
CA ALA A 101 22.95 -5.48 -4.27
C ALA A 101 23.37 -6.57 -5.28
N THR A 102 22.52 -6.88 -6.26
CA THR A 102 22.85 -7.87 -7.32
C THR A 102 24.00 -7.42 -8.21
N ARG A 103 24.12 -6.10 -8.47
CA ARG A 103 25.17 -5.49 -9.31
C ARG A 103 26.46 -5.18 -8.54
N CYS A 104 26.43 -5.22 -7.21
CA CYS A 104 27.59 -4.99 -6.36
C CYS A 104 28.66 -6.09 -6.54
N GLU A 105 29.93 -5.71 -6.51
CA GLU A 105 31.09 -6.63 -6.56
C GLU A 105 32.00 -6.52 -5.31
N ASP A 106 31.66 -5.63 -4.38
CA ASP A 106 32.41 -5.34 -3.16
C ASP A 106 32.39 -6.52 -2.17
N ALA A 107 33.32 -6.50 -1.19
CA ALA A 107 33.41 -7.51 -0.14
C ALA A 107 32.11 -7.68 0.68
N ASP A 108 31.31 -6.62 0.78
CA ASP A 108 30.05 -6.60 1.55
C ASP A 108 28.83 -7.07 0.74
N LYS A 109 29.03 -7.61 -0.47
CA LYS A 109 27.94 -8.03 -1.37
C LYS A 109 26.95 -8.96 -0.69
N ASP A 110 27.43 -9.95 0.05
CA ASP A 110 26.58 -10.96 0.70
C ASP A 110 25.69 -10.33 1.78
N GLU A 111 26.22 -9.36 2.54
CA GLU A 111 25.45 -8.63 3.55
C GLU A 111 24.39 -7.72 2.90
N LYS A 112 24.78 -6.98 1.85
CA LYS A 112 23.84 -6.15 1.07
C LYS A 112 22.72 -7.01 0.46
N MET A 113 23.07 -8.18 -0.07
CA MET A 113 22.11 -9.13 -0.65
C MET A 113 21.15 -9.69 0.41
N ALA A 114 21.66 -10.05 1.58
CA ALA A 114 20.85 -10.54 2.69
C ALA A 114 19.84 -9.48 3.15
N THR A 115 20.28 -8.24 3.36
CA THR A 115 19.41 -7.11 3.73
C THR A 115 18.36 -6.83 2.67
N ALA A 116 18.75 -6.76 1.40
CA ALA A 116 17.81 -6.48 0.31
C ALA A 116 16.77 -7.62 0.14
N THR A 117 17.20 -8.87 0.26
CA THR A 117 16.31 -10.03 0.21
C THR A 117 15.34 -10.04 1.38
N ALA A 118 15.81 -9.71 2.59
CA ALA A 118 14.95 -9.59 3.76
C ALA A 118 13.88 -8.51 3.56
N ALA A 119 14.25 -7.33 3.06
CA ALA A 119 13.29 -6.26 2.76
C ALA A 119 12.26 -6.67 1.69
N ALA A 120 12.71 -7.32 0.60
CA ALA A 120 11.83 -7.79 -0.48
C ALA A 120 10.81 -8.85 -0.02
N ILE A 121 11.12 -9.60 1.05
CA ILE A 121 10.20 -10.57 1.68
C ILE A 121 9.31 -9.89 2.71
N ASP A 122 9.87 -8.98 3.51
CA ASP A 122 9.18 -8.41 4.66
C ASP A 122 8.08 -7.44 4.25
N VAL A 123 8.29 -6.64 3.20
CA VAL A 123 7.28 -5.68 2.72
C VAL A 123 5.98 -6.39 2.29
N PRO A 124 5.98 -7.42 1.41
CA PRO A 124 4.77 -8.17 1.10
C PRO A 124 4.14 -8.88 2.32
N ARG A 125 4.95 -9.33 3.28
CA ARG A 125 4.47 -9.94 4.52
C ARG A 125 3.68 -8.92 5.35
N GLN A 126 4.21 -7.71 5.52
CA GLN A 126 3.54 -6.61 6.21
C GLN A 126 2.27 -6.19 5.48
N MET A 127 2.33 -6.09 4.14
CA MET A 127 1.18 -5.79 3.28
C MET A 127 0.03 -6.78 3.50
N THR A 128 0.35 -8.09 3.53
CA THR A 128 -0.63 -9.15 3.72
C THR A 128 -1.24 -9.10 5.13
N ALA A 129 -0.42 -8.87 6.15
CA ALA A 129 -0.90 -8.73 7.53
C ALA A 129 -1.84 -7.52 7.69
N LEU A 130 -1.50 -6.40 7.06
CA LEU A 130 -2.34 -5.21 7.07
C LEU A 130 -3.66 -5.44 6.32
N ALA A 131 -3.62 -6.09 5.16
CA ALA A 131 -4.82 -6.45 4.41
C ALA A 131 -5.76 -7.35 5.21
N LEU A 132 -5.22 -8.32 5.96
CA LEU A 132 -6.03 -9.15 6.86
C LEU A 132 -6.67 -8.33 7.97
N SER A 133 -5.92 -7.40 8.58
CA SER A 133 -6.45 -6.50 9.62
C SER A 133 -7.58 -5.62 9.08
N VAL A 134 -7.42 -5.06 7.88
CA VAL A 134 -8.46 -4.24 7.24
C VAL A 134 -9.68 -5.08 6.88
N LEU A 135 -9.51 -6.30 6.38
CA LEU A 135 -10.63 -7.20 6.11
C LEU A 135 -11.45 -7.48 7.37
N GLN A 136 -10.78 -7.72 8.50
CA GLN A 136 -11.45 -7.91 9.79
C GLN A 136 -12.23 -6.67 10.23
N ASP A 137 -11.64 -5.48 10.09
CA ASP A 137 -12.29 -4.20 10.38
C ASP A 137 -13.53 -3.98 9.48
N LEU A 138 -13.45 -4.33 8.20
CA LEU A 138 -14.56 -4.22 7.25
C LEU A 138 -15.69 -5.23 7.52
N ILE A 139 -15.35 -6.45 7.97
CA ILE A 139 -16.35 -7.45 8.39
C ILE A 139 -17.11 -6.95 9.62
N ALA A 140 -16.41 -6.39 10.61
CA ALA A 140 -17.04 -5.80 11.79
C ALA A 140 -17.97 -4.65 11.40
N LEU A 141 -17.50 -3.79 10.48
CA LEU A 141 -18.28 -2.66 9.99
C LEU A 141 -19.58 -3.09 9.31
N GLY A 142 -19.54 -4.16 8.50
CA GLY A 142 -20.70 -4.64 7.73
C GLY A 142 -21.94 -4.99 8.58
N ALA A 143 -21.77 -5.30 9.87
CA ALA A 143 -22.88 -5.57 10.78
C ALA A 143 -23.60 -4.29 11.24
N HIS A 144 -22.88 -3.18 11.37
CA HIS A 144 -23.33 -1.98 12.10
C HIS A 144 -23.13 -0.67 11.31
N CYS A 145 -23.11 -0.74 9.97
CA CYS A 145 -22.92 0.42 9.12
C CYS A 145 -24.14 0.82 8.29
N ASN A 146 -24.01 1.95 7.60
CA ASN A 146 -24.97 2.35 6.59
C ASN A 146 -25.03 1.32 5.44
N GLN A 147 -26.23 0.95 5.02
CA GLN A 147 -26.47 -0.05 3.97
C GLN A 147 -26.68 0.56 2.56
N TYR A 148 -26.67 1.90 2.47
CA TYR A 148 -26.94 2.66 1.25
C TYR A 148 -25.87 3.72 1.02
#